data_AF-A0AAW7JRN0-F1
#
_entry.id   AF-A0AAW7JRN0-F1
#
_cell.length_a   1.000
_cell.length_b   1.000
_cell.length_c   1.000
_cell.angle_alpha   90.00
_cell.angle_beta   90.00
_cell.angle_gamma   90.00
#
_symmetry.space_group_name_H-M   'P 1'
#
loop_
_entity.id
_entity.type
_entity.pdbx_description
1 polymer ?
#
loop_
_entity_poly.entity_id
_entity_poly.type
_entity_poly.pdbx_seq_one_letter_code
_entity_poly.pdbx_strand_id
1 'polypeptide(L)'
;MTACVHTKKVAAVVTASLVGALSLGAAPVAAMADTADTGIDLQAAAWYTDAKVTKATDGKGGTVSNPNEATFILGSGKYLVPTEVANSMVMTPIDDTFAVVCDNDSNWASSAASTARTDSDGNPYYVGLGVGGWYKADGVDAFEITSTSQTLTAEQAEAYFGGKLVDLNNTPVEVDPSPNFRVIISKDGHSVDQVFKIKAVSSSQEIKLDGAVVYDGENLIGCDIVFVDESGTAISPVQWFEADGTSTTSIVNAGSYYAKFSNGQTASFEVQALDLSSASVVINDLQSGKGSHAGAYWNDDILDALVINGDRINATLKGQLDIVKRSNPSAYASGENTVTIARGAGLSSNIKGTASVTFTIYDVNAVDSVEYGRQTAVETTSGGYAYDTVEIWLENGMAYDESKISVKDSLGNTYTGDDLEISYSNRATGEKVNISALAEMGKYSVNVRVKPFNDFVSGDYYGGSVSFDVDVNAMSLNSNKNLAFFFDGKLSGDSASATYDGTDQLSKLETVVKNAAGDTMEEGTDYTLEITKDGKDVESATDAGTYVVTAKPVTFDFGGSAKNSSPSRSTRSTPSASSPLPTT
;
A
#
# COMPACT_ATOMS: atom_id res chain seq x y z
N MET A 1 -33.59 53.31 30.06
CA MET A 1 -32.76 52.45 30.96
C MET A 1 -31.40 52.38 30.29
N THR A 2 -30.41 53.13 30.78
CA THR A 2 -29.39 52.65 31.75
C THR A 2 -28.47 51.64 31.05
N ALA A 3 -27.44 52.09 30.31
CA ALA A 3 -26.09 52.50 30.79
C ALA A 3 -25.21 51.28 31.17
N CYS A 4 -23.90 51.24 30.90
CA CYS A 4 -22.92 52.33 30.86
C CYS A 4 -21.93 52.32 29.66
N VAL A 5 -21.23 53.43 29.46
CA VAL A 5 -20.06 53.61 28.58
C VAL A 5 -18.96 54.33 29.38
N HIS A 6 -17.70 53.87 29.28
CA HIS A 6 -16.40 54.55 29.55
C HIS A 6 -15.27 53.47 29.54
N THR A 7 -13.96 53.70 29.35
CA THR A 7 -13.04 54.88 29.40
C THR A 7 -11.97 54.77 28.29
N LYS A 8 -11.72 55.78 27.43
CA LYS A 8 -10.86 57.00 27.55
C LYS A 8 -9.36 56.87 27.21
N LYS A 9 -8.83 57.96 26.61
CA LYS A 9 -7.44 58.29 26.19
C LYS A 9 -7.07 57.69 24.83
N VAL A 10 -6.75 58.44 23.75
CA VAL A 10 -6.12 59.77 23.51
C VAL A 10 -4.59 59.77 23.53
N ALA A 11 -4.01 59.79 22.33
CA ALA A 11 -2.86 60.60 21.96
C ALA A 11 -2.98 60.94 20.45
N ALA A 12 -2.57 62.14 20.04
CA ALA A 12 -2.57 62.56 18.64
C ALA A 12 -1.28 63.33 18.33
N VAL A 13 -0.67 63.05 17.18
CA VAL A 13 0.44 63.81 16.58
C VAL A 13 0.15 63.94 15.08
N VAL A 14 0.58 65.05 14.47
CA VAL A 14 0.12 65.52 13.16
C VAL A 14 1.32 65.93 12.30
N THR A 15 1.29 65.62 10.99
CA THR A 15 2.25 66.03 9.94
C THR A 15 3.70 65.52 10.12
N ALA A 16 4.55 65.41 9.09
CA ALA A 16 4.56 66.10 7.79
C ALA A 16 5.07 65.25 6.61
N SER A 17 4.90 65.77 5.40
CA SER A 17 5.25 65.14 4.12
C SER A 17 6.72 65.37 3.72
N LEU A 18 7.32 64.43 2.97
CA LEU A 18 8.35 64.75 1.99
C LEU A 18 8.35 63.75 0.83
N VAL A 19 8.64 64.22 -0.39
CA VAL A 19 8.80 63.41 -1.60
C VAL A 19 10.29 63.25 -1.90
N GLY A 20 10.71 62.02 -2.22
CA GLY A 20 12.06 61.71 -2.70
C GLY A 20 12.00 60.49 -3.63
N ALA A 21 12.67 60.57 -4.78
CA ALA A 21 12.71 59.52 -5.80
C ALA A 21 14.16 59.06 -6.04
N LEU A 22 14.32 58.03 -6.91
CA LEU A 22 15.56 57.33 -7.27
C LEU A 22 16.13 56.39 -6.18
N SER A 23 16.86 55.31 -6.52
CA SER A 23 16.94 54.50 -7.75
C SER A 23 17.86 53.28 -7.52
N LEU A 24 17.59 52.15 -8.20
CA LEU A 24 18.48 50.98 -8.41
C LEU A 24 19.02 50.20 -7.18
N GLY A 25 18.97 48.86 -7.25
CA GLY A 25 20.05 48.04 -6.64
C GLY A 25 19.71 46.67 -6.04
N ALA A 26 19.79 45.63 -6.87
CA ALA A 26 20.27 44.27 -6.54
C ALA A 26 19.62 43.37 -5.45
N ALA A 27 19.19 42.20 -5.95
CA ALA A 27 19.43 40.87 -5.36
C ALA A 27 18.56 40.39 -4.17
N PRO A 28 18.39 39.06 -3.98
CA PRO A 28 17.32 38.52 -3.14
C PRO A 28 17.70 38.49 -1.65
N VAL A 29 16.71 38.80 -0.80
CA VAL A 29 16.77 38.52 0.64
C VAL A 29 16.17 37.14 0.87
N ALA A 30 17.00 36.19 1.32
CA ALA A 30 16.51 34.92 1.83
C ALA A 30 15.81 35.11 3.18
N ALA A 31 14.65 34.49 3.34
CA ALA A 31 13.86 34.46 4.57
C ALA A 31 12.97 33.20 4.54
N MET A 32 12.82 32.42 5.60
CA MET A 32 13.63 32.31 6.83
C MET A 32 13.74 30.82 7.17
N ALA A 33 14.91 30.38 7.63
CA ALA A 33 15.07 29.09 8.29
C ALA A 33 15.36 29.31 9.78
N ASP A 34 14.90 28.36 10.60
CA ASP A 34 15.09 28.23 12.05
C ASP A 34 14.12 29.02 12.96
N THR A 35 13.02 28.38 13.38
CA THR A 35 12.97 27.79 14.74
C THR A 35 11.73 26.89 14.97
N ALA A 36 11.98 25.65 15.41
CA ALA A 36 11.03 24.62 15.87
C ALA A 36 10.07 23.97 14.83
N ASP A 37 9.84 22.66 14.99
CA ASP A 37 8.98 21.84 14.14
C ASP A 37 7.49 22.19 14.24
N THR A 38 6.78 22.18 13.10
CA THR A 38 5.43 21.59 12.91
C THR A 38 4.85 21.79 11.50
N GLY A 39 5.35 22.77 10.73
CA GLY A 39 4.89 23.01 9.35
C GLY A 39 5.48 22.03 8.34
N ILE A 40 4.67 21.07 7.86
CA ILE A 40 4.95 20.35 6.61
C ILE A 40 4.54 21.25 5.45
N ASP A 41 5.44 21.45 4.50
CA ASP A 41 5.20 22.23 3.27
C ASP A 41 4.36 21.38 2.28
N LEU A 42 3.06 21.27 2.58
CA LEU A 42 2.10 20.41 1.88
C LEU A 42 1.73 20.98 0.51
N GLN A 43 2.40 20.47 -0.53
CA GLN A 43 2.07 20.78 -1.92
C GLN A 43 0.69 20.26 -2.31
N ALA A 44 -0.01 21.04 -3.13
CA ALA A 44 -1.36 20.75 -3.61
C ALA A 44 -1.35 20.20 -5.05
N ALA A 45 -2.50 19.67 -5.48
CA ALA A 45 -2.69 19.25 -6.86
C ALA A 45 -2.61 20.44 -7.84
N ALA A 46 -1.72 20.31 -8.83
CA ALA A 46 -1.64 21.17 -10.01
C ALA A 46 -2.03 20.35 -11.25
N TRP A 47 -2.15 20.99 -12.42
CA TRP A 47 -2.65 20.32 -13.65
C TRP A 47 -1.82 19.11 -14.09
N TYR A 48 -0.53 19.08 -13.75
CA TYR A 48 0.42 18.02 -14.10
C TYR A 48 0.53 16.94 -13.01
N THR A 49 0.07 17.19 -11.79
CA THR A 49 0.38 16.35 -10.64
C THR A 49 -0.39 15.03 -10.72
N ASP A 50 0.35 13.93 -10.83
CA ASP A 50 -0.16 12.58 -11.15
C ASP A 50 -1.07 12.50 -12.38
N ALA A 51 -1.00 13.50 -13.25
CA ALA A 51 -1.85 13.58 -14.42
C ALA A 51 -1.45 12.53 -15.46
N LYS A 52 -2.44 11.94 -16.12
CA LYS A 52 -2.28 10.91 -17.15
C LYS A 52 -2.99 11.32 -18.42
N VAL A 53 -2.52 10.83 -19.56
CA VAL A 53 -3.20 11.02 -20.84
C VAL A 53 -4.51 10.23 -20.82
N THR A 54 -5.64 10.93 -20.78
CA THR A 54 -6.99 10.33 -20.77
C THR A 54 -7.54 10.12 -22.17
N LYS A 55 -7.18 10.99 -23.13
CA LYS A 55 -7.62 10.90 -24.53
C LYS A 55 -6.42 11.12 -25.46
N ALA A 56 -6.32 10.27 -26.47
CA ALA A 56 -5.32 10.40 -27.52
C ALA A 56 -5.85 9.88 -28.87
N THR A 57 -5.18 10.27 -29.95
CA THR A 57 -5.34 9.68 -31.29
C THR A 57 -4.08 8.93 -31.72
N ASP A 58 -4.19 8.13 -32.76
CA ASP A 58 -3.16 7.21 -33.24
C ASP A 58 -2.19 7.82 -34.29
N GLY A 59 -2.16 9.15 -34.40
CA GLY A 59 -1.44 9.87 -35.44
C GLY A 59 -2.06 9.76 -36.84
N LYS A 60 -3.24 9.13 -36.98
CA LYS A 60 -4.02 9.01 -38.21
C LYS A 60 -5.52 9.31 -38.00
N GLY A 61 -5.85 9.97 -36.88
CA GLY A 61 -7.21 10.40 -36.53
C GLY A 61 -8.10 9.32 -35.90
N GLY A 62 -7.60 8.09 -35.72
CA GLY A 62 -8.29 7.06 -34.95
C GLY A 62 -8.07 7.27 -33.45
N THR A 63 -9.11 7.09 -32.64
CA THR A 63 -9.01 7.19 -31.17
C THR A 63 -8.18 6.03 -30.60
N VAL A 64 -7.25 6.34 -29.69
CA VAL A 64 -6.52 5.32 -28.91
C VAL A 64 -7.32 4.96 -27.67
N SER A 65 -7.70 3.69 -27.53
CA SER A 65 -8.61 3.22 -26.47
C SER A 65 -7.99 3.13 -25.08
N ASN A 66 -6.68 2.92 -24.98
CA ASN A 66 -5.92 3.11 -23.72
C ASN A 66 -4.58 3.81 -24.03
N PRO A 67 -4.47 5.14 -23.80
CA PRO A 67 -3.22 5.88 -23.99
C PRO A 67 -2.08 5.39 -23.08
N ASN A 68 -2.41 4.84 -21.91
CA ASN A 68 -1.44 4.53 -20.85
C ASN A 68 -0.65 3.24 -21.09
N GLU A 69 -1.13 2.37 -21.98
CA GLU A 69 -0.51 1.10 -22.37
C GLU A 69 -0.24 1.01 -23.88
N ALA A 70 -0.36 2.14 -24.58
CA ALA A 70 -0.34 2.21 -26.04
C ALA A 70 0.85 1.43 -26.61
N THR A 71 0.56 0.38 -27.37
CA THR A 71 1.57 -0.46 -28.02
C THR A 71 1.22 -0.52 -29.50
N PHE A 72 2.14 -0.06 -30.35
CA PHE A 72 1.98 -0.10 -31.79
C PHE A 72 2.90 -1.16 -32.39
N ILE A 73 2.46 -1.78 -33.47
CA ILE A 73 3.29 -2.74 -34.20
C ILE A 73 4.29 -1.96 -35.06
N LEU A 74 5.54 -2.42 -35.11
CA LEU A 74 6.57 -1.87 -35.97
C LEU A 74 6.07 -1.77 -37.43
N GLY A 75 6.27 -0.61 -38.07
CA GLY A 75 5.80 -0.34 -39.44
C GLY A 75 4.31 -0.01 -39.59
N SER A 76 3.54 0.14 -38.50
CA SER A 76 2.09 0.38 -38.59
C SER A 76 1.64 1.81 -38.93
N GLY A 77 2.55 2.78 -39.06
CA GLY A 77 2.21 4.18 -39.35
C GLY A 77 1.60 4.97 -38.18
N LYS A 78 1.48 4.35 -37.00
CA LYS A 78 0.76 4.85 -35.82
C LYS A 78 1.70 5.18 -34.67
N TYR A 79 1.32 6.19 -33.89
CA TYR A 79 2.00 6.64 -32.68
C TYR A 79 0.99 7.31 -31.74
N LEU A 80 1.40 7.64 -30.51
CA LEU A 80 0.52 8.28 -29.54
C LEU A 80 0.46 9.80 -29.76
N VAL A 81 -0.73 10.37 -29.94
CA VAL A 81 -0.98 11.82 -30.00
C VAL A 81 -1.97 12.21 -28.91
N PRO A 82 -1.51 12.65 -27.72
CA PRO A 82 -2.35 13.13 -26.63
C PRO A 82 -3.28 14.29 -27.06
N THR A 83 -4.46 14.34 -26.45
CA THR A 83 -5.48 15.41 -26.65
C THR A 83 -6.10 15.90 -25.33
N GLU A 84 -5.90 15.17 -24.24
CA GLU A 84 -6.36 15.52 -22.90
C GLU A 84 -5.46 14.84 -21.86
N VAL A 85 -5.14 15.55 -20.78
CA VAL A 85 -4.60 14.97 -19.55
C VAL A 85 -5.56 15.23 -18.39
N ALA A 86 -5.62 14.32 -17.42
CA ALA A 86 -6.39 14.55 -16.19
C ALA A 86 -5.70 13.91 -14.99
N ASN A 87 -5.98 14.47 -13.81
CA ASN A 87 -5.71 13.84 -12.52
C ASN A 87 -7.02 13.67 -11.74
N SER A 88 -6.92 13.32 -10.45
CA SER A 88 -8.05 13.16 -9.52
C SER A 88 -8.88 14.44 -9.30
N MET A 89 -8.35 15.62 -9.65
CA MET A 89 -8.95 16.92 -9.36
C MET A 89 -9.51 17.62 -10.61
N VAL A 90 -8.78 17.60 -11.73
CA VAL A 90 -9.11 18.38 -12.93
C VAL A 90 -8.87 17.59 -14.22
N MET A 91 -9.72 17.87 -15.22
CA MET A 91 -9.50 17.47 -16.62
C MET A 91 -8.97 18.68 -17.41
N THR A 92 -7.85 18.50 -18.10
CA THR A 92 -7.15 19.56 -18.84
C THR A 92 -7.08 19.19 -20.32
N PRO A 93 -7.90 19.80 -21.19
CA PRO A 93 -7.75 19.68 -22.63
C PRO A 93 -6.38 20.16 -23.09
N ILE A 94 -5.79 19.49 -24.07
CA ILE A 94 -4.55 19.94 -24.70
C ILE A 94 -4.91 20.85 -25.87
N ASP A 95 -4.51 22.11 -25.77
CA ASP A 95 -4.69 23.17 -26.77
C ASP A 95 -3.32 23.66 -27.32
N ASP A 96 -3.34 24.75 -28.09
CA ASP A 96 -2.15 25.36 -28.69
C ASP A 96 -1.20 26.06 -27.69
N THR A 97 -1.56 26.09 -26.40
CA THR A 97 -0.68 26.58 -25.32
C THR A 97 0.23 25.49 -24.74
N PHE A 98 0.10 24.24 -25.18
CA PHE A 98 0.96 23.12 -24.80
C PHE A 98 1.96 22.76 -25.90
N ALA A 99 3.23 22.55 -25.51
CA ALA A 99 4.21 21.93 -26.39
C ALA A 99 4.16 20.40 -26.22
N VAL A 100 3.80 19.69 -27.30
CA VAL A 100 3.77 18.23 -27.37
C VAL A 100 4.91 17.74 -28.25
N VAL A 101 5.77 16.87 -27.71
CA VAL A 101 6.92 16.29 -28.42
C VAL A 101 7.04 14.78 -28.17
N CYS A 102 7.65 14.05 -29.11
CA CYS A 102 7.93 12.62 -28.98
C CYS A 102 9.44 12.35 -28.87
N ASP A 103 9.82 11.48 -27.94
CA ASP A 103 11.19 11.05 -27.64
C ASP A 103 11.27 9.50 -27.68
N ASN A 104 12.48 8.93 -27.69
CA ASN A 104 12.73 7.51 -27.45
C ASN A 104 13.30 7.37 -26.03
N ASP A 105 12.50 6.75 -25.16
CA ASP A 105 12.61 6.79 -23.69
C ASP A 105 13.97 6.31 -23.15
N SER A 106 14.68 5.51 -23.95
CA SER A 106 15.99 4.94 -23.60
C SER A 106 17.15 5.60 -24.35
N ASN A 107 17.38 6.91 -24.10
CA ASN A 107 18.65 7.60 -24.36
C ASN A 107 19.27 7.26 -25.75
N TRP A 108 18.44 7.40 -26.79
CA TRP A 108 18.67 7.01 -28.21
C TRP A 108 20.04 7.42 -28.79
N ALA A 109 20.70 8.41 -28.19
CA ALA A 109 22.03 8.92 -28.46
C ALA A 109 23.18 7.91 -28.18
N SER A 110 23.05 6.67 -28.65
CA SER A 110 24.17 5.78 -28.89
C SER A 110 25.21 6.50 -29.76
N SER A 111 26.49 6.48 -29.35
CA SER A 111 27.57 7.07 -30.15
C SER A 111 27.94 6.25 -31.40
N ALA A 112 27.37 5.05 -31.54
CA ALA A 112 27.26 4.40 -32.84
C ALA A 112 26.00 4.93 -33.55
N ALA A 113 26.18 5.49 -34.75
CA ALA A 113 25.09 5.83 -35.64
C ALA A 113 24.16 4.63 -35.88
N SER A 114 22.90 4.92 -36.20
CA SER A 114 21.89 3.99 -36.70
C SER A 114 22.53 2.89 -37.56
N THR A 115 22.25 1.61 -37.26
CA THR A 115 22.98 0.53 -37.93
C THR A 115 22.65 0.50 -39.42
N ALA A 116 23.66 0.62 -40.28
CA ALA A 116 23.50 0.46 -41.72
C ALA A 116 22.96 -0.94 -42.02
N ARG A 117 21.82 -1.02 -42.69
CA ARG A 117 21.21 -2.26 -43.17
C ARG A 117 20.93 -2.15 -44.66
N THR A 118 20.66 -3.29 -45.28
CA THR A 118 20.10 -3.36 -46.63
C THR A 118 18.80 -4.13 -46.56
N ASP A 119 17.79 -3.68 -47.31
CA ASP A 119 16.51 -4.37 -47.40
C ASP A 119 16.62 -5.64 -48.27
N SER A 120 15.50 -6.31 -48.51
CA SER A 120 15.45 -7.51 -49.35
C SER A 120 15.83 -7.27 -50.82
N ASP A 121 15.77 -6.02 -51.28
CA ASP A 121 16.05 -5.62 -52.66
C ASP A 121 17.45 -4.98 -52.82
N GLY A 122 18.16 -4.78 -51.70
CA GLY A 122 19.53 -4.26 -51.64
C GLY A 122 19.65 -2.75 -51.44
N ASN A 123 18.55 -2.04 -51.17
CA ASN A 123 18.60 -0.61 -50.89
C ASN A 123 19.15 -0.36 -49.47
N PRO A 124 20.04 0.64 -49.26
CA PRO A 124 20.51 0.98 -47.94
C PRO A 124 19.41 1.66 -47.12
N TYR A 125 19.28 1.27 -45.86
CA TYR A 125 18.41 1.93 -44.89
C TYR A 125 19.05 1.92 -43.49
N TYR A 126 18.48 2.72 -42.60
CA TYR A 126 18.95 2.89 -41.23
C TYR A 126 17.83 2.68 -40.22
N VAL A 127 18.09 1.92 -39.15
CA VAL A 127 17.13 1.74 -38.05
C VAL A 127 17.42 2.75 -36.95
N GLY A 128 16.39 3.51 -36.57
CA GLY A 128 16.45 4.54 -35.55
C GLY A 128 17.10 5.85 -36.03
N LEU A 129 16.98 6.86 -35.18
CA LEU A 129 17.63 8.17 -35.34
C LEU A 129 19.04 8.13 -34.71
N GLY A 130 19.96 9.00 -35.16
CA GLY A 130 21.30 9.16 -34.57
C GLY A 130 21.69 10.62 -34.33
N VAL A 131 22.52 10.88 -33.31
CA VAL A 131 22.97 12.25 -32.95
C VAL A 131 23.82 12.87 -34.05
N GLY A 132 23.52 14.12 -34.41
CA GLY A 132 24.11 14.82 -35.55
C GLY A 132 23.57 14.31 -36.89
N GLY A 133 22.55 13.45 -36.87
CA GLY A 133 21.79 13.07 -38.05
C GLY A 133 20.85 14.20 -38.47
N TRP A 134 20.91 14.53 -39.76
CA TRP A 134 20.03 15.51 -40.39
C TRP A 134 18.98 14.80 -41.23
N TYR A 135 17.71 15.10 -40.94
CA TYR A 135 16.54 14.42 -41.48
C TYR A 135 15.55 15.41 -42.10
N LYS A 136 14.68 14.90 -42.99
CA LYS A 136 13.66 15.68 -43.71
C LYS A 136 12.51 14.77 -44.15
N ALA A 137 11.36 15.36 -44.49
CA ALA A 137 10.25 14.70 -45.17
C ALA A 137 9.43 15.72 -45.97
N ASP A 138 8.52 15.26 -46.84
CA ASP A 138 7.60 16.15 -47.55
C ASP A 138 6.74 16.95 -46.56
N GLY A 139 6.89 18.28 -46.56
CA GLY A 139 6.21 19.19 -45.63
C GLY A 139 6.89 19.39 -44.27
N VAL A 140 8.06 18.77 -44.04
CA VAL A 140 8.86 18.95 -42.80
C VAL A 140 10.24 19.50 -43.18
N ASP A 141 10.53 20.72 -42.74
CA ASP A 141 11.83 21.37 -42.94
C ASP A 141 12.97 20.53 -42.35
N ALA A 142 14.15 20.60 -42.98
CA ALA A 142 15.29 19.77 -42.60
C ALA A 142 15.80 20.10 -41.19
N PHE A 143 15.91 19.08 -40.34
CA PHE A 143 16.18 19.21 -38.91
C PHE A 143 17.27 18.25 -38.43
N GLU A 144 18.01 18.66 -37.40
CA GLU A 144 19.05 17.87 -36.75
C GLU A 144 18.53 17.32 -35.42
N ILE A 145 18.65 16.02 -35.19
CA ILE A 145 18.47 15.49 -33.83
C ILE A 145 19.83 15.59 -33.13
N THR A 146 19.89 16.37 -32.05
CA THR A 146 21.14 16.71 -31.35
C THR A 146 21.22 16.01 -30.00
N SER A 147 22.41 15.95 -29.40
CA SER A 147 22.58 15.43 -28.03
C SER A 147 21.75 16.21 -26.98
N THR A 148 21.39 17.45 -27.28
CA THR A 148 20.58 18.36 -26.45
C THR A 148 19.10 18.46 -26.85
N SER A 149 18.74 18.04 -28.06
CA SER A 149 17.36 18.04 -28.56
C SER A 149 17.10 16.66 -29.17
N GLN A 150 16.65 15.78 -28.28
CA GLN A 150 16.42 14.35 -28.50
C GLN A 150 15.00 14.07 -29.06
N THR A 151 14.19 15.13 -29.14
CA THR A 151 12.75 15.13 -29.34
C THR A 151 12.34 15.51 -30.76
N LEU A 152 11.21 14.96 -31.18
CA LEU A 152 10.48 15.25 -32.42
C LEU A 152 9.29 16.16 -32.12
N THR A 153 9.05 17.18 -32.95
CA THR A 153 7.75 17.89 -32.99
C THR A 153 6.63 16.95 -33.49
N ALA A 154 5.38 17.40 -33.41
CA ALA A 154 4.23 16.62 -33.88
C ALA A 154 4.34 16.21 -35.36
N GLU A 155 4.86 17.11 -36.22
CA GLU A 155 5.06 16.91 -37.66
C GLU A 155 6.23 15.95 -37.93
N GLN A 156 7.34 16.14 -37.20
CA GLN A 156 8.52 15.28 -37.28
C GLN A 156 8.21 13.85 -36.82
N ALA A 157 7.38 13.69 -35.78
CA ALA A 157 6.86 12.41 -35.34
C ALA A 157 5.95 11.76 -36.39
N GLU A 158 5.04 12.52 -37.03
CA GLU A 158 4.18 12.00 -38.10
C GLU A 158 5.00 11.50 -39.31
N ALA A 159 6.11 12.17 -39.62
CA ALA A 159 7.05 11.75 -40.66
C ALA A 159 7.85 10.49 -40.28
N TYR A 160 8.37 10.41 -39.04
CA TYR A 160 9.15 9.27 -38.55
C TYR A 160 8.30 8.00 -38.43
N PHE A 161 7.23 8.03 -37.63
CA PHE A 161 6.37 6.86 -37.45
C PHE A 161 5.58 6.49 -38.71
N GLY A 162 5.31 7.48 -39.57
CA GLY A 162 4.71 7.28 -40.89
C GLY A 162 5.65 6.69 -41.95
N GLY A 163 6.93 6.45 -41.65
CA GLY A 163 7.91 5.90 -42.61
C GLY A 163 8.25 6.85 -43.77
N LYS A 164 8.00 8.15 -43.62
CA LYS A 164 8.28 9.19 -44.62
C LYS A 164 9.66 9.85 -44.44
N LEU A 165 10.30 9.62 -43.29
CA LEU A 165 11.53 10.31 -42.91
C LEU A 165 12.74 9.74 -43.67
N VAL A 166 13.54 10.65 -44.23
CA VAL A 166 14.80 10.33 -44.91
C VAL A 166 15.94 11.20 -44.40
N ASP A 167 17.18 10.76 -44.57
CA ASP A 167 18.37 11.61 -44.37
C ASP A 167 18.49 12.68 -45.48
N LEU A 168 19.49 13.57 -45.37
CA LEU A 168 19.76 14.57 -46.42
C LEU A 168 20.04 13.97 -47.81
N ASN A 169 20.56 12.75 -47.90
CA ASN A 169 20.86 12.01 -49.13
C ASN A 169 19.63 11.30 -49.73
N ASN A 170 18.48 11.33 -49.04
CA ASN A 170 17.24 10.60 -49.33
C ASN A 170 17.29 9.09 -48.97
N THR A 171 18.17 8.68 -48.05
CA THR A 171 18.21 7.32 -47.48
C THR A 171 17.02 7.13 -46.50
N PRO A 172 16.22 6.06 -46.61
CA PRO A 172 15.12 5.78 -45.67
C PRO A 172 15.57 5.54 -44.23
N VAL A 173 14.74 6.01 -43.29
CA VAL A 173 14.87 5.75 -41.85
C VAL A 173 13.71 4.87 -41.39
N GLU A 174 14.02 3.67 -40.89
CA GLU A 174 13.06 2.79 -40.21
C GLU A 174 12.95 3.14 -38.72
N VAL A 175 11.76 2.91 -38.15
CA VAL A 175 11.53 3.02 -36.71
C VAL A 175 12.30 1.93 -35.97
N ASP A 176 12.98 2.30 -34.89
CA ASP A 176 13.63 1.32 -34.00
C ASP A 176 12.61 0.63 -33.08
N PRO A 177 12.53 -0.72 -33.03
CA PRO A 177 11.73 -1.44 -32.04
C PRO A 177 12.32 -1.43 -30.60
N SER A 178 12.94 -0.32 -30.21
CA SER A 178 13.31 -0.01 -28.81
C SER A 178 12.06 -0.08 -27.92
N PRO A 179 12.12 -0.73 -26.73
CA PRO A 179 10.96 -1.12 -25.92
C PRO A 179 9.96 0.01 -25.60
N ASN A 180 10.41 1.26 -25.55
CA ASN A 180 9.69 2.42 -25.05
C ASN A 180 9.97 3.68 -25.90
N PHE A 181 8.91 4.37 -26.33
CA PHE A 181 8.92 5.76 -26.80
C PHE A 181 8.12 6.62 -25.81
N ARG A 182 8.48 7.89 -25.64
CA ARG A 182 7.87 8.79 -24.65
C ARG A 182 7.27 10.00 -25.35
N VAL A 183 5.97 10.27 -25.15
CA VAL A 183 5.40 11.59 -25.50
C VAL A 183 5.47 12.47 -24.27
N ILE A 184 5.91 13.72 -24.44
CA ILE A 184 5.98 14.73 -23.39
C ILE A 184 5.02 15.86 -23.76
N ILE A 185 4.08 16.16 -22.85
CA ILE A 185 3.13 17.27 -22.90
C ILE A 185 3.63 18.31 -21.90
N SER A 186 3.95 19.52 -22.34
CA SER A 186 4.61 20.52 -21.49
C SER A 186 4.00 21.91 -21.60
N LYS A 187 3.94 22.62 -20.45
CA LYS A 187 3.37 23.96 -20.31
C LYS A 187 3.86 24.61 -19.00
N ASP A 188 4.09 25.92 -19.03
CA ASP A 188 4.47 26.75 -17.87
C ASP A 188 5.68 26.22 -17.05
N GLY A 189 6.59 25.48 -17.69
CA GLY A 189 7.77 24.87 -17.06
C GLY A 189 7.55 23.46 -16.48
N HIS A 190 6.31 22.96 -16.52
CA HIS A 190 5.93 21.63 -16.04
C HIS A 190 5.62 20.69 -17.22
N SER A 191 5.67 19.37 -16.96
CA SER A 191 5.42 18.35 -17.98
C SER A 191 4.71 17.11 -17.44
N VAL A 192 3.82 16.56 -18.25
CA VAL A 192 3.27 15.21 -18.11
C VAL A 192 3.85 14.37 -19.25
N ASP A 193 4.31 13.16 -18.97
CA ASP A 193 4.80 12.23 -19.99
C ASP A 193 4.02 10.92 -20.04
N GLN A 194 4.02 10.27 -21.21
CA GLN A 194 3.40 8.99 -21.43
C GLN A 194 4.28 8.11 -22.32
N VAL A 195 4.63 6.93 -21.81
CA VAL A 195 5.38 5.93 -22.56
C VAL A 195 4.43 5.05 -23.39
N PHE A 196 4.72 4.89 -24.68
CA PHE A 196 4.12 3.93 -25.59
C PHE A 196 5.19 2.97 -26.13
N LYS A 197 4.83 1.80 -26.67
CA LYS A 197 5.79 0.70 -26.92
C LYS A 197 5.81 0.18 -28.36
N ILE A 198 7.02 -0.16 -28.80
CA ILE A 198 7.43 -1.10 -29.87
C ILE A 198 8.45 -2.04 -29.12
N LYS A 199 8.44 -3.40 -29.10
CA LYS A 199 8.66 -4.17 -27.80
C LYS A 199 9.97 -4.98 -27.42
N ALA A 200 10.39 -4.97 -26.10
CA ALA A 200 11.44 -5.80 -25.32
C ALA A 200 11.39 -5.82 -23.69
N VAL A 201 12.26 -6.54 -22.88
CA VAL A 201 12.21 -6.83 -21.34
C VAL A 201 13.54 -7.27 -20.52
N SER A 202 13.67 -7.23 -19.13
CA SER A 202 14.65 -7.98 -18.17
C SER A 202 14.70 -7.63 -16.59
N SER A 203 15.37 -8.40 -15.64
CA SER A 203 15.48 -8.19 -14.10
C SER A 203 16.43 -9.11 -13.18
N SER A 204 16.90 -8.76 -11.91
CA SER A 204 17.64 -9.63 -10.85
C SER A 204 18.11 -9.01 -9.43
N GLN A 205 18.30 -9.75 -8.27
CA GLN A 205 18.56 -9.27 -6.81
C GLN A 205 19.47 -10.13 -5.77
N GLU A 206 19.52 -9.89 -4.39
CA GLU A 206 20.45 -10.42 -3.26
C GLU A 206 19.92 -10.33 -1.72
N ILE A 207 20.58 -10.70 -0.56
CA ILE A 207 20.05 -11.31 0.79
C ILE A 207 19.82 -10.54 2.21
N LYS A 208 18.99 -11.04 3.22
CA LYS A 208 18.71 -10.65 4.70
C LYS A 208 17.81 -11.63 5.62
N LEU A 209 17.37 -11.33 6.90
CA LEU A 209 16.43 -12.10 7.83
C LEU A 209 15.03 -11.44 8.00
N ASP A 210 13.96 -12.22 8.24
CA ASP A 210 12.59 -11.75 8.57
C ASP A 210 12.05 -12.27 9.94
N GLY A 211 11.16 -11.49 10.58
CA GLY A 211 10.40 -11.89 11.77
C GLY A 211 11.14 -11.97 13.12
N ALA A 212 10.45 -12.52 14.12
CA ALA A 212 10.97 -12.87 15.46
C ALA A 212 10.39 -14.24 15.87
N VAL A 213 11.20 -15.06 16.55
CA VAL A 213 10.92 -16.50 16.73
C VAL A 213 10.67 -16.83 18.21
N VAL A 214 9.68 -17.69 18.49
CA VAL A 214 9.25 -18.08 19.84
C VAL A 214 9.22 -19.61 19.94
N TYR A 215 9.49 -20.15 21.12
CA TYR A 215 9.39 -21.57 21.41
C TYR A 215 7.95 -22.08 21.28
N ASP A 216 7.77 -23.02 20.37
CA ASP A 216 6.53 -23.71 20.02
C ASP A 216 6.56 -25.21 20.38
N GLY A 217 7.74 -25.83 20.43
CA GLY A 217 7.94 -27.25 20.68
C GLY A 217 8.46 -28.08 19.49
N GLU A 218 8.54 -27.52 18.29
CA GLU A 218 9.06 -28.21 17.11
C GLU A 218 10.51 -27.81 16.77
N ASN A 219 10.95 -28.14 15.56
CA ASN A 219 12.24 -27.70 15.02
C ASN A 219 11.99 -26.54 14.06
N LEU A 220 12.34 -25.33 14.50
CA LEU A 220 12.07 -24.07 13.83
C LEU A 220 12.81 -23.92 12.47
N ILE A 221 13.76 -24.83 12.17
CA ILE A 221 14.46 -24.87 10.88
C ILE A 221 13.49 -25.28 9.75
N GLY A 222 13.18 -24.32 8.88
CA GLY A 222 12.45 -24.55 7.63
C GLY A 222 10.95 -24.25 7.69
N CYS A 223 10.41 -23.95 8.87
CA CYS A 223 9.04 -23.51 9.08
C CYS A 223 9.02 -22.02 9.42
N ASP A 224 9.63 -21.63 10.53
CA ASP A 224 9.41 -20.32 11.18
C ASP A 224 10.57 -19.33 10.98
N ILE A 225 11.78 -19.83 10.71
CA ILE A 225 12.98 -18.99 10.53
C ILE A 225 13.14 -18.63 9.04
N VAL A 226 12.45 -17.58 8.61
CA VAL A 226 12.49 -17.07 7.22
C VAL A 226 13.59 -16.03 7.03
N PHE A 227 14.27 -16.10 5.90
CA PHE A 227 15.24 -15.11 5.44
C PHE A 227 14.76 -14.53 4.10
N VAL A 228 15.00 -13.23 3.85
CA VAL A 228 14.45 -12.44 2.72
C VAL A 228 15.48 -11.54 2.06
N ASP A 229 15.38 -11.32 0.75
CA ASP A 229 16.34 -10.60 -0.08
C ASP A 229 16.14 -9.05 -0.08
N GLU A 230 16.94 -8.24 -0.79
CA GLU A 230 16.89 -6.78 -0.86
C GLU A 230 15.74 -6.26 -1.75
N SER A 231 15.07 -7.14 -2.48
CA SER A 231 13.70 -6.97 -2.97
C SER A 231 12.63 -7.65 -2.12
N GLY A 232 13.01 -8.32 -1.03
CA GLY A 232 12.13 -9.08 -0.13
C GLY A 232 11.94 -10.56 -0.51
N THR A 233 12.71 -11.11 -1.47
CA THR A 233 12.50 -12.50 -1.95
C THR A 233 12.94 -13.54 -0.92
N ALA A 234 12.15 -14.58 -0.65
CA ALA A 234 12.53 -15.61 0.32
C ALA A 234 13.77 -16.43 -0.12
N ILE A 235 14.66 -16.74 0.83
CA ILE A 235 15.99 -17.31 0.62
C ILE A 235 16.36 -18.31 1.71
N SER A 236 17.06 -19.40 1.35
CA SER A 236 17.31 -20.52 2.27
C SER A 236 18.78 -20.61 2.73
N PRO A 237 19.04 -20.71 4.05
CA PRO A 237 20.34 -21.10 4.57
C PRO A 237 20.75 -22.52 4.14
N VAL A 238 22.05 -22.75 4.05
CA VAL A 238 22.69 -24.06 3.80
C VAL A 238 23.31 -24.69 5.06
N GLN A 239 23.52 -23.93 6.14
CA GLN A 239 24.05 -24.42 7.43
C GLN A 239 23.50 -23.60 8.62
N TRP A 240 23.40 -24.25 9.79
CA TRP A 240 22.88 -23.69 11.05
C TRP A 240 23.83 -23.96 12.22
N PHE A 241 23.81 -23.09 13.23
CA PHE A 241 24.72 -23.11 14.37
C PHE A 241 24.08 -22.58 15.67
N GLU A 242 24.45 -23.19 16.81
CA GLU A 242 24.16 -22.72 18.17
C GLU A 242 24.99 -21.48 18.54
N ALA A 243 24.64 -20.79 19.63
CA ALA A 243 25.36 -19.63 20.17
C ALA A 243 26.87 -19.86 20.43
N ASP A 244 27.30 -21.09 20.70
CA ASP A 244 28.71 -21.44 20.95
C ASP A 244 29.52 -21.75 19.68
N GLY A 245 28.87 -21.71 18.51
CA GLY A 245 29.45 -22.03 17.21
C GLY A 245 29.39 -23.51 16.81
N THR A 246 28.79 -24.38 17.64
CA THR A 246 28.51 -25.76 17.28
C THR A 246 27.48 -25.80 16.16
N SER A 247 27.76 -26.53 15.06
CA SER A 247 26.78 -26.68 13.98
C SER A 247 25.64 -27.59 14.42
N THR A 248 24.41 -27.13 14.20
CA THR A 248 23.18 -27.82 14.63
C THR A 248 22.34 -28.24 13.43
N THR A 249 21.46 -29.20 13.65
CA THR A 249 20.43 -29.63 12.67
C THR A 249 19.02 -29.50 13.24
N SER A 250 18.88 -28.94 14.45
CA SER A 250 17.61 -28.81 15.15
C SER A 250 17.62 -27.61 16.10
N ILE A 251 16.75 -26.63 15.88
CA ILE A 251 16.59 -25.44 16.71
C ILE A 251 15.23 -25.55 17.41
N VAL A 252 15.27 -25.97 18.68
CA VAL A 252 14.10 -26.46 19.44
C VAL A 252 13.98 -25.78 20.82
N ASN A 253 15.00 -25.05 21.27
CA ASN A 253 15.00 -24.41 22.58
C ASN A 253 15.08 -22.88 22.46
N ALA A 254 14.62 -22.18 23.50
CA ALA A 254 14.87 -20.75 23.63
C ALA A 254 16.37 -20.50 23.82
N GLY A 255 16.95 -19.57 23.05
CA GLY A 255 18.39 -19.34 22.95
C GLY A 255 18.80 -18.55 21.71
N SER A 256 20.10 -18.35 21.51
CA SER A 256 20.65 -17.56 20.38
C SER A 256 21.33 -18.46 19.33
N TYR A 257 21.25 -18.04 18.06
CA TYR A 257 21.55 -18.89 16.91
C TYR A 257 22.14 -18.10 15.72
N TYR A 258 22.75 -18.79 14.76
CA TYR A 258 23.09 -18.20 13.47
C TYR A 258 23.06 -19.18 12.29
N ALA A 259 22.92 -18.63 11.09
CA ALA A 259 22.72 -19.32 9.82
C ALA A 259 23.71 -18.83 8.74
N LYS A 260 23.86 -19.59 7.65
CA LYS A 260 24.81 -19.34 6.56
C LYS A 260 24.24 -19.71 5.19
N PHE A 261 24.56 -18.96 4.14
CA PHE A 261 23.96 -19.05 2.80
C PHE A 261 24.90 -19.61 1.72
N SER A 262 24.33 -19.96 0.56
CA SER A 262 25.03 -20.53 -0.60
C SER A 262 26.00 -19.55 -1.28
N ASN A 263 25.72 -18.24 -1.23
CA ASN A 263 26.63 -17.16 -1.64
C ASN A 263 27.77 -16.90 -0.63
N GLY A 264 27.76 -17.57 0.54
CA GLY A 264 28.78 -17.48 1.59
C GLY A 264 28.47 -16.50 2.73
N GLN A 265 27.38 -15.74 2.68
CA GLN A 265 26.97 -14.82 3.76
C GLN A 265 26.43 -15.55 5.01
N THR A 266 26.24 -14.82 6.11
CA THR A 266 25.73 -15.32 7.40
C THR A 266 24.84 -14.32 8.12
N ALA A 267 23.90 -14.80 8.94
CA ALA A 267 22.98 -13.97 9.73
C ALA A 267 22.66 -14.61 11.10
N SER A 268 22.36 -13.81 12.13
CA SER A 268 22.17 -14.23 13.53
C SER A 268 20.78 -13.87 14.07
N PHE A 269 20.26 -14.66 15.02
CA PHE A 269 18.90 -14.51 15.56
C PHE A 269 18.74 -15.12 16.97
N GLU A 270 17.55 -14.99 17.56
CA GLU A 270 17.17 -15.49 18.89
C GLU A 270 15.79 -16.16 18.85
N VAL A 271 15.61 -17.20 19.67
CA VAL A 271 14.34 -17.89 19.93
C VAL A 271 13.91 -17.61 21.37
N GLN A 272 12.70 -17.07 21.56
CA GLN A 272 12.18 -16.66 22.87
C GLN A 272 11.46 -17.80 23.62
N ALA A 273 11.34 -17.69 24.94
CA ALA A 273 10.59 -18.66 25.76
C ALA A 273 9.08 -18.31 25.85
N LEU A 274 8.22 -19.33 25.74
CA LEU A 274 6.76 -19.19 25.76
C LEU A 274 6.26 -18.74 27.14
N ASP A 275 5.38 -17.73 27.18
CA ASP A 275 4.77 -17.23 28.41
C ASP A 275 3.24 -17.35 28.38
N LEU A 276 2.70 -18.33 29.11
CA LEU A 276 1.27 -18.58 29.22
C LEU A 276 0.49 -17.47 29.93
N SER A 277 1.16 -16.45 30.50
CA SER A 277 0.51 -15.27 31.07
C SER A 277 0.35 -14.10 30.11
N SER A 278 1.00 -14.14 28.93
CA SER A 278 0.83 -13.18 27.83
C SER A 278 0.42 -13.82 26.50
N ALA A 279 0.55 -15.14 26.36
CA ALA A 279 0.09 -15.89 25.19
C ALA A 279 -1.44 -15.94 25.11
N SER A 280 -1.97 -16.01 23.89
CA SER A 280 -3.40 -16.24 23.65
C SER A 280 -3.70 -17.74 23.82
N VAL A 281 -4.23 -18.14 24.97
CA VAL A 281 -4.50 -19.56 25.30
C VAL A 281 -6.00 -19.85 25.27
N VAL A 282 -6.43 -20.74 24.39
CA VAL A 282 -7.84 -21.05 24.11
C VAL A 282 -8.05 -22.56 24.00
N ILE A 283 -9.18 -23.07 24.48
CA ILE A 283 -9.66 -24.43 24.20
C ILE A 283 -10.91 -24.27 23.35
N ASN A 284 -10.94 -24.91 22.20
CA ASN A 284 -12.11 -24.86 21.32
C ASN A 284 -13.23 -25.77 21.87
N ASP A 285 -14.48 -25.39 21.63
CA ASP A 285 -15.65 -26.19 22.02
C ASP A 285 -15.63 -27.58 21.37
N LEU A 286 -16.08 -28.58 22.11
CA LEU A 286 -15.96 -30.00 21.77
C LEU A 286 -17.32 -30.66 21.53
N GLN A 287 -17.45 -31.45 20.46
CA GLN A 287 -18.68 -32.20 20.22
C GLN A 287 -18.68 -33.56 20.92
N SER A 288 -19.59 -33.74 21.88
CA SER A 288 -19.81 -35.01 22.56
C SER A 288 -20.03 -36.16 21.57
N GLY A 289 -19.52 -37.35 21.90
CA GLY A 289 -19.54 -38.51 21.00
C GLY A 289 -18.54 -38.48 19.83
N LYS A 290 -17.91 -37.34 19.48
CA LYS A 290 -16.78 -37.31 18.53
C LYS A 290 -15.46 -37.56 19.26
N GLY A 291 -14.93 -38.77 19.11
CA GLY A 291 -13.62 -39.19 19.62
C GLY A 291 -13.55 -40.72 19.84
N SER A 292 -12.43 -41.20 20.38
CA SER A 292 -12.30 -42.59 20.84
C SER A 292 -13.06 -42.88 22.15
N HIS A 293 -13.55 -41.82 22.82
CA HIS A 293 -14.14 -41.88 24.16
C HIS A 293 -15.64 -41.55 24.10
N ALA A 294 -16.47 -42.58 23.98
CA ALA A 294 -17.92 -42.45 23.93
C ALA A 294 -18.51 -42.04 25.30
N GLY A 295 -18.62 -40.73 25.54
CA GLY A 295 -19.42 -40.14 26.61
C GLY A 295 -18.67 -39.35 27.71
N ALA A 296 -17.34 -39.23 27.65
CA ALA A 296 -16.57 -38.39 28.58
C ALA A 296 -15.18 -38.03 28.03
N TYR A 297 -14.76 -36.78 28.21
CA TYR A 297 -13.39 -36.34 27.93
C TYR A 297 -12.52 -36.33 29.20
N TRP A 298 -11.21 -36.46 29.02
CA TRP A 298 -10.17 -36.45 30.06
C TRP A 298 -9.20 -35.28 29.85
N ASN A 299 -8.28 -35.06 30.80
CA ASN A 299 -7.28 -33.98 30.69
C ASN A 299 -6.46 -34.05 29.40
N ASP A 300 -6.20 -35.26 28.88
CA ASP A 300 -5.40 -35.45 27.67
C ASP A 300 -6.13 -34.99 26.41
N ASP A 301 -7.45 -35.30 26.30
CA ASP A 301 -8.29 -34.80 25.20
C ASP A 301 -8.45 -33.26 25.26
N ILE A 302 -8.51 -32.68 26.47
CA ILE A 302 -8.59 -31.21 26.64
C ILE A 302 -7.27 -30.52 26.25
N LEU A 303 -6.12 -31.18 26.44
CA LEU A 303 -4.84 -30.68 25.94
C LEU A 303 -4.69 -30.86 24.41
N ASP A 304 -5.27 -31.90 23.80
CA ASP A 304 -5.37 -32.02 22.32
C ASP A 304 -6.31 -30.98 21.67
N ALA A 305 -7.15 -30.34 22.48
CA ALA A 305 -8.03 -29.24 22.10
C ALA A 305 -7.42 -27.86 22.33
N LEU A 306 -6.20 -27.79 22.88
CA LEU A 306 -5.55 -26.54 23.24
C LEU A 306 -4.93 -25.83 22.04
N VAL A 307 -5.23 -24.54 21.95
CA VAL A 307 -4.68 -23.58 21.00
C VAL A 307 -3.86 -22.54 21.78
N ILE A 308 -2.64 -22.26 21.31
CA ILE A 308 -1.75 -21.24 21.88
C ILE A 308 -1.27 -20.32 20.74
N ASN A 309 -1.49 -19.01 20.89
CA ASN A 309 -1.15 -17.96 19.92
C ASN A 309 -1.81 -18.07 18.53
N GLY A 310 -2.73 -19.02 18.34
CA GLY A 310 -3.42 -19.28 17.07
C GLY A 310 -3.33 -20.75 16.66
N ASP A 311 -2.23 -21.41 17.02
CA ASP A 311 -1.92 -22.77 16.59
C ASP A 311 -2.28 -23.84 17.63
N ARG A 312 -2.62 -25.04 17.12
CA ARG A 312 -2.80 -26.23 17.95
C ARG A 312 -1.46 -26.69 18.49
N ILE A 313 -1.38 -27.02 19.78
CA ILE A 313 -0.13 -27.50 20.37
C ILE A 313 0.33 -28.83 19.75
N ASN A 314 1.61 -28.94 19.44
CA ASN A 314 2.24 -30.20 19.04
C ASN A 314 2.45 -31.14 20.24
N ALA A 315 2.80 -32.40 19.97
CA ALA A 315 2.99 -33.41 21.01
C ALA A 315 4.14 -33.08 22.01
N THR A 316 5.19 -32.36 21.57
CA THR A 316 6.30 -31.94 22.44
C THR A 316 5.83 -30.89 23.44
N LEU A 317 5.06 -29.90 22.98
CA LEU A 317 4.49 -28.85 23.81
C LEU A 317 3.40 -29.39 24.73
N LYS A 318 2.53 -30.29 24.24
CA LYS A 318 1.58 -31.06 25.06
C LYS A 318 2.29 -31.76 26.21
N GLY A 319 3.40 -32.44 25.91
CA GLY A 319 4.26 -33.11 26.89
C GLY A 319 4.95 -32.19 27.91
N GLN A 320 4.83 -30.85 27.78
CA GLN A 320 5.34 -29.87 28.73
C GLN A 320 4.27 -29.07 29.48
N LEU A 321 2.99 -29.36 29.24
CA LEU A 321 1.84 -28.69 29.88
C LEU A 321 1.05 -29.64 30.79
N ASP A 322 0.33 -29.08 31.78
CA ASP A 322 -0.54 -29.82 32.69
C ASP A 322 -1.76 -28.98 33.12
N ILE A 323 -2.88 -29.64 33.40
CA ILE A 323 -4.13 -29.04 33.89
C ILE A 323 -4.14 -29.10 35.42
N VAL A 324 -3.63 -28.03 36.05
CA VAL A 324 -3.42 -27.92 37.50
C VAL A 324 -4.70 -27.62 38.29
N LYS A 325 -5.81 -27.29 37.62
CA LYS A 325 -7.13 -27.04 38.22
C LYS A 325 -8.25 -27.26 37.20
N ARG A 326 -9.42 -27.72 37.63
CA ARG A 326 -10.65 -27.81 36.83
C ARG A 326 -11.92 -27.53 37.65
N SER A 327 -12.99 -27.09 37.01
CA SER A 327 -14.29 -26.79 37.67
C SER A 327 -15.04 -28.04 38.12
N ASN A 328 -14.99 -29.12 37.33
CA ASN A 328 -15.72 -30.36 37.60
C ASN A 328 -14.74 -31.51 37.94
N PRO A 329 -14.86 -32.18 39.12
CA PRO A 329 -13.78 -33.04 39.61
C PRO A 329 -13.71 -34.43 38.96
N SER A 330 -14.80 -34.95 38.39
CA SER A 330 -14.92 -36.36 37.99
C SER A 330 -14.52 -36.64 36.54
N ALA A 331 -15.13 -35.92 35.59
CA ALA A 331 -14.90 -35.97 34.16
C ALA A 331 -15.43 -34.67 33.53
N TYR A 332 -15.06 -34.36 32.29
CA TYR A 332 -15.70 -33.28 31.54
C TYR A 332 -16.93 -33.84 30.80
N ALA A 333 -18.06 -33.14 30.92
CA ALA A 333 -19.37 -33.53 30.39
C ALA A 333 -20.03 -32.35 29.66
N SER A 334 -21.08 -32.61 28.87
CA SER A 334 -21.84 -31.61 28.10
C SER A 334 -22.29 -30.43 28.98
N GLY A 335 -22.14 -29.21 28.45
CA GLY A 335 -22.21 -27.95 29.18
C GLY A 335 -20.84 -27.27 29.37
N GLU A 336 -20.82 -26.18 30.15
CA GLU A 336 -19.66 -25.33 30.39
C GLU A 336 -18.62 -25.96 31.33
N ASN A 337 -17.34 -25.86 30.98
CA ASN A 337 -16.21 -26.41 31.71
C ASN A 337 -15.06 -25.38 31.79
N THR A 338 -14.35 -25.31 32.93
CA THR A 338 -13.22 -24.36 33.15
C THR A 338 -11.99 -25.08 33.67
N VAL A 339 -10.81 -24.72 33.17
CA VAL A 339 -9.51 -25.30 33.55
C VAL A 339 -8.44 -24.22 33.78
N THR A 340 -7.38 -24.57 34.52
CA THR A 340 -6.15 -23.78 34.64
C THR A 340 -4.97 -24.62 34.14
N ILE A 341 -4.15 -24.02 33.26
CA ILE A 341 -3.05 -24.68 32.54
C ILE A 341 -1.72 -24.06 32.98
N ALA A 342 -0.72 -24.90 33.19
CA ALA A 342 0.63 -24.51 33.58
C ALA A 342 1.68 -25.40 32.90
N ARG A 343 2.96 -25.01 32.99
CA ARG A 343 4.07 -25.93 32.69
C ARG A 343 4.07 -27.10 33.68
N GLY A 344 4.20 -28.33 33.18
CA GLY A 344 4.33 -29.54 33.97
C GLY A 344 5.51 -29.51 34.97
N ALA A 345 5.34 -30.18 36.11
CA ALA A 345 6.30 -30.15 37.21
C ALA A 345 7.64 -30.83 36.86
N GLY A 346 8.74 -30.10 37.00
CA GLY A 346 10.11 -30.61 36.77
C GLY A 346 10.61 -30.55 35.33
N LEU A 347 9.87 -29.90 34.41
CA LEU A 347 10.20 -29.82 32.99
C LEU A 347 11.04 -28.57 32.64
N SER A 348 11.30 -28.34 31.35
CA SER A 348 12.26 -27.35 30.84
C SER A 348 11.95 -25.89 31.23
N SER A 349 12.91 -24.98 31.06
CA SER A 349 12.70 -23.53 31.23
C SER A 349 12.05 -22.85 30.03
N ASN A 350 11.66 -23.58 28.99
CA ASN A 350 11.14 -22.99 27.74
C ASN A 350 9.70 -22.44 27.88
N ILE A 351 9.01 -22.76 28.98
CA ILE A 351 7.64 -22.31 29.28
C ILE A 351 7.60 -21.66 30.67
N LYS A 352 6.93 -20.51 30.76
CA LYS A 352 6.63 -19.75 31.99
C LYS A 352 5.15 -19.32 32.03
N GLY A 353 4.70 -18.79 33.17
CA GLY A 353 3.31 -18.34 33.37
C GLY A 353 2.29 -19.45 33.57
N THR A 354 1.01 -19.07 33.64
CA THR A 354 -0.17 -19.95 33.73
C THR A 354 -1.38 -19.27 33.11
N ALA A 355 -2.24 -20.02 32.41
CA ALA A 355 -3.50 -19.53 31.84
C ALA A 355 -4.72 -20.16 32.53
N SER A 356 -5.90 -19.54 32.43
CA SER A 356 -7.19 -20.18 32.79
C SER A 356 -8.21 -19.94 31.69
N VAL A 357 -8.95 -21.00 31.35
CA VAL A 357 -9.73 -21.09 30.11
C VAL A 357 -11.09 -21.74 30.41
N THR A 358 -12.16 -21.19 29.84
CA THR A 358 -13.50 -21.79 29.82
C THR A 358 -13.83 -22.23 28.39
N PHE A 359 -14.48 -23.37 28.25
CA PHE A 359 -14.94 -23.97 27.00
C PHE A 359 -16.25 -24.74 27.25
N THR A 360 -16.91 -25.22 26.20
CA THR A 360 -18.14 -26.01 26.30
C THR A 360 -18.04 -27.33 25.54
N ILE A 361 -18.66 -28.36 26.09
CA ILE A 361 -18.94 -29.60 25.37
C ILE A 361 -20.41 -29.55 24.92
N TYR A 362 -20.67 -29.69 23.62
CA TYR A 362 -22.02 -29.67 23.04
C TYR A 362 -22.32 -31.03 22.39
N ASP A 363 -23.58 -31.44 22.35
CA ASP A 363 -24.00 -32.72 21.77
C ASP A 363 -24.33 -32.57 20.27
N VAL A 364 -25.03 -31.49 19.90
CA VAL A 364 -25.45 -31.18 18.51
C VAL A 364 -24.72 -29.95 17.99
N ASN A 365 -24.08 -30.09 16.82
CA ASN A 365 -23.51 -28.95 16.09
C ASN A 365 -24.64 -28.13 15.45
N ALA A 366 -24.79 -26.87 15.84
CA ALA A 366 -25.76 -25.92 15.29
C ALA A 366 -25.24 -25.16 14.05
N VAL A 367 -23.99 -25.38 13.64
CA VAL A 367 -23.36 -24.76 12.47
C VAL A 367 -23.43 -25.69 11.26
N ASP A 368 -24.27 -25.37 10.29
CA ASP A 368 -24.32 -26.00 8.96
C ASP A 368 -23.88 -25.01 7.86
N SER A 369 -24.28 -23.72 7.95
CA SER A 369 -23.70 -22.63 7.15
C SER A 369 -23.60 -21.31 7.94
N VAL A 370 -22.78 -20.39 7.44
CA VAL A 370 -22.65 -19.01 7.93
C VAL A 370 -22.73 -18.04 6.74
N GLU A 371 -23.57 -17.02 6.87
CA GLU A 371 -23.77 -15.99 5.84
C GLU A 371 -23.47 -14.59 6.40
N TYR A 372 -22.77 -13.77 5.62
CA TYR A 372 -22.66 -12.32 5.81
C TYR A 372 -23.61 -11.60 4.84
N GLY A 373 -24.85 -11.39 5.28
CA GLY A 373 -25.92 -10.67 4.58
C GLY A 373 -26.49 -11.38 3.35
N ARG A 374 -25.65 -11.62 2.33
CA ARG A 374 -25.96 -12.43 1.13
C ARG A 374 -24.79 -13.26 0.62
N GLN A 375 -23.58 -13.06 1.16
CA GLN A 375 -22.41 -13.90 0.84
C GLN A 375 -22.40 -15.08 1.81
N THR A 376 -22.31 -16.30 1.30
CA THR A 376 -22.02 -17.48 2.10
C THR A 376 -20.55 -17.42 2.51
N ALA A 377 -20.26 -17.18 3.78
CA ALA A 377 -18.90 -17.17 4.31
C ALA A 377 -18.42 -18.59 4.65
N VAL A 378 -19.35 -19.48 5.02
CA VAL A 378 -19.08 -20.91 5.27
C VAL A 378 -20.29 -21.75 4.86
N GLU A 379 -20.08 -22.92 4.23
CA GLU A 379 -21.14 -23.94 4.03
C GLU A 379 -20.65 -25.37 4.27
N THR A 380 -21.51 -26.23 4.81
CA THR A 380 -21.23 -27.65 5.00
C THR A 380 -21.39 -28.44 3.71
N THR A 381 -20.32 -29.14 3.33
CA THR A 381 -20.28 -30.02 2.15
C THR A 381 -20.06 -31.47 2.59
N SER A 382 -20.16 -32.42 1.66
CA SER A 382 -19.82 -33.84 1.91
C SER A 382 -18.35 -34.08 2.30
N GLY A 383 -17.47 -33.07 2.24
CA GLY A 383 -16.07 -33.13 2.66
C GLY A 383 -15.74 -32.37 3.96
N GLY A 384 -16.72 -31.71 4.60
CA GLY A 384 -16.50 -30.71 5.65
C GLY A 384 -16.91 -29.31 5.19
N TYR A 385 -16.45 -28.27 5.87
CA TYR A 385 -16.77 -26.88 5.50
C TYR A 385 -16.02 -26.42 4.24
N ALA A 386 -16.73 -25.74 3.35
CA ALA A 386 -16.14 -24.78 2.42
C ALA A 386 -16.17 -23.38 3.05
N TYR A 387 -15.15 -22.57 2.77
CA TYR A 387 -14.95 -21.23 3.33
C TYR A 387 -14.76 -20.21 2.20
N ASP A 388 -15.25 -18.98 2.42
CA ASP A 388 -15.02 -17.82 1.54
C ASP A 388 -14.56 -16.61 2.37
N THR A 389 -13.84 -15.68 1.75
CA THR A 389 -13.36 -14.46 2.40
C THR A 389 -14.37 -13.33 2.16
N VAL A 390 -14.80 -12.68 3.24
CA VAL A 390 -15.74 -11.55 3.18
C VAL A 390 -14.93 -10.26 3.06
N GLU A 391 -14.69 -9.81 1.83
CA GLU A 391 -14.05 -8.51 1.55
C GLU A 391 -15.00 -7.35 1.91
N ILE A 392 -14.51 -6.39 2.69
CA ILE A 392 -15.31 -5.24 3.13
C ILE A 392 -14.58 -3.93 2.80
N TRP A 393 -15.30 -3.10 2.05
CA TRP A 393 -14.90 -1.79 1.61
C TRP A 393 -15.80 -0.78 2.32
N LEU A 394 -15.24 -0.03 3.28
CA LEU A 394 -16.00 0.94 4.07
C LEU A 394 -15.87 2.34 3.47
N GLU A 395 -17.02 2.93 3.14
CA GLU A 395 -17.15 4.36 2.85
C GLU A 395 -17.17 5.17 4.16
N ASN A 396 -16.89 6.48 4.09
CA ASN A 396 -16.78 7.32 5.28
C ASN A 396 -18.09 7.27 6.13
N GLY A 397 -17.94 7.07 7.43
CA GLY A 397 -19.07 6.92 8.37
C GLY A 397 -19.77 5.56 8.37
N MET A 398 -19.38 4.59 7.52
CA MET A 398 -19.90 3.22 7.60
C MET A 398 -19.10 2.36 8.58
N ALA A 399 -19.79 1.63 9.46
CA ALA A 399 -19.19 0.65 10.36
C ALA A 399 -19.31 -0.77 9.79
N TYR A 400 -18.41 -1.67 10.23
CA TYR A 400 -18.62 -3.11 10.08
C TYR A 400 -19.95 -3.53 10.72
N ASP A 401 -20.83 -4.12 9.92
CA ASP A 401 -22.18 -4.47 10.36
C ASP A 401 -22.25 -5.95 10.77
N GLU A 402 -22.01 -6.22 12.05
CA GLU A 402 -22.12 -7.55 12.67
C GLU A 402 -23.53 -8.15 12.54
N SER A 403 -24.58 -7.31 12.43
CA SER A 403 -25.97 -7.81 12.32
C SER A 403 -26.27 -8.52 10.99
N LYS A 404 -25.35 -8.43 10.01
CA LYS A 404 -25.38 -9.22 8.78
C LYS A 404 -24.94 -10.68 8.99
N ILE A 405 -24.29 -11.03 10.10
CA ILE A 405 -23.89 -12.41 10.41
C ILE A 405 -25.12 -13.22 10.80
N SER A 406 -25.34 -14.33 10.10
CA SER A 406 -26.30 -15.36 10.50
C SER A 406 -25.69 -16.75 10.37
N VAL A 407 -26.05 -17.65 11.28
CA VAL A 407 -25.69 -19.07 11.25
C VAL A 407 -26.96 -19.87 10.98
N LYS A 408 -26.87 -20.94 10.19
CA LYS A 408 -27.98 -21.87 9.95
C LYS A 408 -27.60 -23.28 10.33
N ASP A 409 -28.56 -24.06 10.81
CA ASP A 409 -28.39 -25.51 11.02
C ASP A 409 -29.00 -26.35 9.90
N SER A 410 -28.70 -27.65 9.92
CA SER A 410 -29.17 -28.63 8.94
C SER A 410 -30.69 -28.88 8.95
N LEU A 411 -31.44 -28.29 9.88
CA LEU A 411 -32.91 -28.29 9.91
C LEU A 411 -33.50 -27.01 9.30
N GLY A 412 -32.66 -26.01 8.99
CA GLY A 412 -33.05 -24.71 8.45
C GLY A 412 -33.41 -23.67 9.50
N ASN A 413 -33.11 -23.92 10.79
CA ASN A 413 -33.19 -22.84 11.78
C ASN A 413 -32.10 -21.81 11.49
N THR A 414 -32.30 -20.57 11.92
CA THR A 414 -31.34 -19.47 11.74
C THR A 414 -31.11 -18.77 13.07
N TYR A 415 -29.83 -18.62 13.43
CA TYR A 415 -29.35 -18.00 14.67
C TYR A 415 -28.69 -16.66 14.33
N THR A 416 -29.02 -15.61 15.08
CA THR A 416 -28.58 -14.22 14.81
C THR A 416 -28.41 -13.41 16.08
N GLY A 417 -27.50 -12.42 16.08
CA GLY A 417 -27.38 -11.43 17.15
C GLY A 417 -27.20 -12.05 18.54
N ASP A 418 -28.22 -11.93 19.39
CA ASP A 418 -28.20 -12.48 20.76
C ASP A 418 -28.03 -14.01 20.83
N ASP A 419 -28.26 -14.76 19.75
CA ASP A 419 -27.96 -16.21 19.70
C ASP A 419 -26.45 -16.51 19.55
N LEU A 420 -25.64 -15.51 19.19
CA LEU A 420 -24.25 -15.68 18.76
C LEU A 420 -23.27 -15.02 19.73
N GLU A 421 -22.12 -15.67 19.93
CA GLU A 421 -20.89 -15.05 20.40
C GLU A 421 -19.98 -14.84 19.18
N ILE A 422 -19.66 -13.59 18.88
CA ILE A 422 -18.82 -13.20 17.75
C ILE A 422 -17.56 -12.57 18.32
N SER A 423 -16.41 -12.98 17.82
CA SER A 423 -15.13 -12.43 18.26
C SER A 423 -14.15 -12.27 17.10
N TYR A 424 -13.32 -11.25 17.21
CA TYR A 424 -12.46 -10.77 16.14
C TYR A 424 -11.00 -10.93 16.54
N SER A 425 -10.16 -11.31 15.58
CA SER A 425 -8.71 -11.20 15.72
C SER A 425 -8.07 -10.58 14.48
N ASN A 426 -6.96 -9.87 14.63
CA ASN A 426 -6.10 -9.51 13.51
C ASN A 426 -5.48 -10.79 12.93
N ARG A 427 -5.71 -11.07 11.64
CA ARG A 427 -5.28 -12.32 10.99
C ARG A 427 -3.76 -12.43 10.84
N ALA A 428 -3.03 -11.31 10.85
CA ALA A 428 -1.58 -11.31 10.76
C ALA A 428 -0.86 -11.55 12.11
N THR A 429 -1.54 -11.36 13.24
CA THR A 429 -0.94 -11.48 14.60
C THR A 429 -1.64 -12.46 15.53
N GLY A 430 -2.84 -12.93 15.18
CA GLY A 430 -3.71 -13.72 16.08
C GLY A 430 -4.28 -12.93 17.27
N GLU A 431 -3.96 -11.64 17.38
CA GLU A 431 -4.36 -10.78 18.50
C GLU A 431 -5.86 -10.47 18.46
N LYS A 432 -6.55 -10.64 19.59
CA LYS A 432 -7.98 -10.34 19.70
C LYS A 432 -8.24 -8.84 19.65
N VAL A 433 -9.22 -8.43 18.85
CA VAL A 433 -9.65 -7.04 18.69
C VAL A 433 -11.14 -6.88 18.97
N ASN A 434 -11.59 -5.64 19.20
CA ASN A 434 -13.02 -5.32 19.27
C ASN A 434 -13.60 -5.08 17.87
N ILE A 435 -14.92 -5.20 17.71
CA ILE A 435 -15.62 -4.85 16.46
C ILE A 435 -15.26 -3.45 15.93
N SER A 436 -14.98 -2.47 16.81
CA SER A 436 -14.56 -1.12 16.43
C SER A 436 -13.22 -1.07 15.68
N ALA A 437 -12.36 -2.08 15.82
CA ALA A 437 -11.13 -2.17 15.03
C ALA A 437 -11.43 -2.49 13.56
N LEU A 438 -12.58 -3.11 13.25
CA LEU A 438 -13.06 -3.34 11.89
C LEU A 438 -13.73 -2.09 11.28
N ALA A 439 -13.57 -0.91 11.90
CA ALA A 439 -13.75 0.39 11.24
C ALA A 439 -12.40 0.98 10.74
N GLU A 440 -11.27 0.36 11.07
CA GLU A 440 -9.92 0.74 10.62
C GLU A 440 -9.39 -0.25 9.57
N MET A 441 -8.17 -0.01 9.06
CA MET A 441 -7.51 -0.90 8.10
C MET A 441 -7.04 -2.19 8.78
N GLY A 442 -7.36 -3.34 8.21
CA GLY A 442 -6.73 -4.58 8.63
C GLY A 442 -7.28 -5.84 7.95
N LYS A 443 -6.51 -6.91 8.10
CA LYS A 443 -6.94 -8.28 7.80
C LYS A 443 -7.35 -8.92 9.12
N TYR A 444 -8.56 -9.45 9.17
CA TYR A 444 -9.15 -10.01 10.38
C TYR A 444 -9.65 -11.43 10.14
N SER A 445 -9.85 -12.17 11.22
CA SER A 445 -10.61 -13.41 11.24
C SER A 445 -11.75 -13.23 12.23
N VAL A 446 -12.95 -13.67 11.84
CA VAL A 446 -14.18 -13.59 12.60
C VAL A 446 -14.54 -14.99 13.06
N ASN A 447 -14.39 -15.27 14.36
CA ASN A 447 -14.89 -16.50 14.94
C ASN A 447 -16.34 -16.29 15.39
N VAL A 448 -17.26 -17.07 14.81
CA VAL A 448 -18.67 -17.11 15.17
C VAL A 448 -18.95 -18.40 15.93
N ARG A 449 -19.53 -18.25 17.12
CA ARG A 449 -19.93 -19.33 18.02
C ARG A 449 -21.43 -19.23 18.25
N VAL A 450 -22.19 -20.30 18.02
CA VAL A 450 -23.57 -20.37 18.49
C VAL A 450 -23.52 -20.54 20.00
N LYS A 451 -24.15 -19.64 20.75
CA LYS A 451 -24.15 -19.68 22.23
C LYS A 451 -24.72 -21.03 22.68
N PRO A 452 -24.03 -21.79 23.54
CA PRO A 452 -24.51 -23.11 23.92
C PRO A 452 -25.87 -23.06 24.63
N PHE A 453 -26.87 -23.74 24.08
CA PHE A 453 -28.21 -23.82 24.64
C PHE A 453 -28.65 -25.28 24.78
N ASN A 454 -29.55 -25.55 25.71
CA ASN A 454 -30.15 -26.88 25.87
C ASN A 454 -31.51 -26.90 25.17
N ASP A 455 -31.72 -27.80 24.21
CA ASP A 455 -33.06 -27.98 23.67
C ASP A 455 -33.95 -28.68 24.70
N PHE A 456 -35.13 -28.11 24.96
CA PHE A 456 -36.05 -28.60 25.98
C PHE A 456 -36.79 -29.88 25.55
N VAL A 457 -36.79 -30.24 24.27
CA VAL A 457 -37.55 -31.39 23.73
C VAL A 457 -36.68 -32.65 23.68
N SER A 458 -35.43 -32.57 23.25
CA SER A 458 -34.48 -33.69 23.27
C SER A 458 -33.64 -33.76 24.54
N GLY A 459 -33.34 -32.61 25.16
CA GLY A 459 -32.40 -32.49 26.28
C GLY A 459 -30.93 -32.36 25.87
N ASP A 460 -30.62 -32.28 24.57
CA ASP A 460 -29.26 -32.13 24.04
C ASP A 460 -28.73 -30.70 24.22
N TYR A 461 -27.43 -30.53 24.44
CA TYR A 461 -26.77 -29.24 24.25
C TYR A 461 -26.47 -28.98 22.77
N TYR A 462 -27.05 -27.93 22.22
CA TYR A 462 -26.68 -27.35 20.95
C TYR A 462 -25.53 -26.36 21.14
N GLY A 463 -24.67 -26.23 20.14
CA GLY A 463 -23.56 -25.28 20.14
C GLY A 463 -22.66 -25.50 18.92
N GLY A 464 -21.43 -24.99 19.00
CA GLY A 464 -20.43 -25.10 17.94
C GLY A 464 -19.95 -23.74 17.45
N SER A 465 -18.77 -23.73 16.83
CA SER A 465 -18.16 -22.52 16.31
C SER A 465 -17.43 -22.79 14.99
N VAL A 466 -17.26 -21.72 14.21
CA VAL A 466 -16.48 -21.71 12.97
C VAL A 466 -15.90 -20.31 12.75
N SER A 467 -14.76 -20.23 12.08
CA SER A 467 -14.17 -18.94 11.68
C SER A 467 -14.30 -18.72 10.17
N PHE A 468 -14.42 -17.46 9.77
CA PHE A 468 -14.24 -17.00 8.40
C PHE A 468 -13.41 -15.71 8.40
N ASP A 469 -12.83 -15.35 7.26
CA ASP A 469 -11.93 -14.19 7.17
C ASP A 469 -12.64 -12.94 6.65
N VAL A 470 -12.21 -11.78 7.17
CA VAL A 470 -12.68 -10.45 6.76
C VAL A 470 -11.48 -9.56 6.47
N ASP A 471 -11.48 -8.87 5.33
CA ASP A 471 -10.48 -7.86 5.00
C ASP A 471 -11.16 -6.47 4.95
N VAL A 472 -10.74 -5.55 5.83
CA VAL A 472 -11.24 -4.16 5.90
C VAL A 472 -10.15 -3.20 5.44
N ASN A 473 -10.52 -2.21 4.63
CA ASN A 473 -9.58 -1.32 3.96
C ASN A 473 -10.04 0.15 4.10
N ALA A 474 -9.10 1.06 4.36
CA ALA A 474 -9.31 2.50 4.45
C ALA A 474 -8.24 3.27 3.66
N MET A 475 -8.24 4.60 3.80
CA MET A 475 -8.03 5.47 2.65
C MET A 475 -6.91 6.48 2.85
N SER A 476 -5.66 6.03 2.66
CA SER A 476 -4.50 6.94 2.63
C SER A 476 -4.59 7.91 1.45
N LEU A 477 -4.47 9.20 1.73
CA LEU A 477 -4.53 10.26 0.72
C LEU A 477 -3.13 10.84 0.50
N ASN A 478 -2.89 11.37 -0.69
CA ASN A 478 -1.64 12.06 -1.03
C ASN A 478 -2.00 13.52 -1.29
N SER A 479 -1.50 14.49 -0.52
CA SER A 479 -1.88 15.92 -0.67
C SER A 479 -1.79 16.40 -2.12
N ASN A 480 -0.72 16.04 -2.81
CA ASN A 480 -0.44 16.42 -4.18
C ASN A 480 -1.46 15.82 -5.20
N LYS A 481 -2.27 14.80 -4.80
CA LYS A 481 -3.39 14.23 -5.59
C LYS A 481 -4.78 14.56 -5.02
N ASN A 482 -4.88 14.70 -3.70
CA ASN A 482 -6.11 14.62 -2.91
C ASN A 482 -6.44 15.93 -2.18
N LEU A 483 -5.59 16.95 -2.25
CA LEU A 483 -5.83 18.33 -1.82
C LEU A 483 -5.65 19.26 -3.01
N ALA A 484 -6.61 20.14 -3.25
CA ALA A 484 -6.54 21.17 -4.29
C ALA A 484 -7.01 22.52 -3.74
N PHE A 485 -6.24 23.57 -4.01
CA PHE A 485 -6.66 24.94 -3.76
C PHE A 485 -7.10 25.59 -5.08
N PHE A 486 -8.34 26.08 -5.09
CA PHE A 486 -8.89 26.90 -6.14
C PHE A 486 -8.95 28.35 -5.67
N PHE A 487 -8.58 29.30 -6.53
CA PHE A 487 -8.70 30.73 -6.27
C PHE A 487 -9.39 31.39 -7.46
N ASP A 488 -10.45 32.17 -7.20
CA ASP A 488 -11.28 32.79 -8.25
C ASP A 488 -11.74 31.74 -9.31
N GLY A 489 -12.15 30.56 -8.82
CA GLY A 489 -12.60 29.41 -9.62
C GLY A 489 -11.52 28.69 -10.44
N LYS A 490 -10.23 28.92 -10.17
CA LYS A 490 -9.11 28.33 -10.93
C LYS A 490 -8.17 27.55 -10.03
N LEU A 491 -7.82 26.33 -10.45
CA LEU A 491 -6.83 25.51 -9.75
C LEU A 491 -5.49 26.27 -9.69
N SER A 492 -5.01 26.50 -8.47
CA SER A 492 -3.86 27.39 -8.21
C SER A 492 -2.59 26.64 -7.78
N GLY A 493 -2.67 25.35 -7.47
CA GLY A 493 -1.55 24.60 -6.89
C GLY A 493 -1.09 25.25 -5.59
N ASP A 494 0.23 25.39 -5.42
CA ASP A 494 0.86 25.82 -4.17
C ASP A 494 0.75 27.33 -3.88
N SER A 495 0.40 28.17 -4.87
CA SER A 495 0.25 29.61 -4.62
C SER A 495 -0.65 30.33 -5.63
N ALA A 496 -1.49 31.24 -5.13
CA ALA A 496 -2.26 32.19 -5.92
C ALA A 496 -1.75 33.62 -5.70
N SER A 497 -2.05 34.53 -6.63
CA SER A 497 -1.83 35.97 -6.43
C SER A 497 -3.07 36.78 -6.81
N ALA A 498 -3.38 37.79 -5.99
CA ALA A 498 -4.54 38.65 -6.15
C ALA A 498 -4.12 40.13 -6.15
N THR A 499 -4.85 40.97 -6.89
CA THR A 499 -4.69 42.42 -6.77
C THR A 499 -5.45 42.90 -5.54
N TYR A 500 -4.76 43.61 -4.64
CA TYR A 500 -5.36 44.17 -3.45
C TYR A 500 -6.45 45.20 -3.79
N ASP A 501 -7.70 44.85 -3.53
CA ASP A 501 -8.90 45.66 -3.80
C ASP A 501 -9.55 46.23 -2.51
N GLY A 502 -9.01 45.89 -1.33
CA GLY A 502 -9.56 46.28 -0.02
C GLY A 502 -10.71 45.40 0.49
N THR A 503 -11.05 44.32 -0.21
CA THR A 503 -12.00 43.29 0.25
C THR A 503 -11.26 42.06 0.79
N ASP A 504 -11.97 41.20 1.51
CA ASP A 504 -11.41 39.95 2.03
C ASP A 504 -11.17 38.93 0.90
N GLN A 505 -9.91 38.61 0.63
CA GLN A 505 -9.55 37.67 -0.43
C GLN A 505 -9.81 36.20 -0.06
N LEU A 506 -9.99 35.84 1.22
CA LEU A 506 -10.30 34.45 1.60
C LEU A 506 -11.66 34.00 1.05
N SER A 507 -12.58 34.94 0.84
CA SER A 507 -13.87 34.67 0.17
C SER A 507 -13.76 34.17 -1.29
N LYS A 508 -12.56 34.19 -1.88
CA LYS A 508 -12.26 33.72 -3.23
C LYS A 508 -11.47 32.39 -3.24
N LEU A 509 -11.11 31.88 -2.06
CA LEU A 509 -10.41 30.61 -1.85
C LEU A 509 -11.45 29.48 -1.67
N GLU A 510 -11.26 28.39 -2.40
CA GLU A 510 -12.01 27.14 -2.24
C GLU A 510 -10.99 26.01 -2.06
N THR A 511 -11.11 25.26 -0.97
CA THR A 511 -10.32 24.05 -0.74
C THR A 511 -11.16 22.83 -1.08
N VAL A 512 -10.61 21.96 -1.92
CA VAL A 512 -11.20 20.67 -2.26
C VAL A 512 -10.26 19.58 -1.78
N VAL A 513 -10.67 18.85 -0.74
CA VAL A 513 -10.07 17.58 -0.37
C VAL A 513 -10.92 16.46 -0.97
N LYS A 514 -10.30 15.44 -1.56
CA LYS A 514 -10.99 14.26 -2.09
C LYS A 514 -10.49 12.97 -1.47
N ASN A 515 -11.40 12.08 -1.11
CA ASN A 515 -11.08 10.70 -0.76
C ASN A 515 -10.49 9.93 -1.97
N ALA A 516 -10.04 8.68 -1.79
CA ALA A 516 -9.47 7.89 -2.88
C ALA A 516 -10.51 7.29 -3.85
N ALA A 517 -11.79 7.29 -3.50
CA ALA A 517 -12.89 6.99 -4.44
C ALA A 517 -13.20 8.19 -5.38
N GLY A 518 -12.82 9.40 -4.98
CA GLY A 518 -12.98 10.65 -5.73
C GLY A 518 -14.02 11.61 -5.16
N ASP A 519 -14.68 11.27 -4.05
CA ASP A 519 -15.69 12.10 -3.40
C ASP A 519 -15.04 13.25 -2.61
N THR A 520 -15.74 14.38 -2.52
CA THR A 520 -15.26 15.56 -1.77
C THR A 520 -15.51 15.38 -0.27
N MET A 521 -14.46 15.62 0.53
CA MET A 521 -14.49 15.59 2.00
C MET A 521 -15.00 16.92 2.57
N GLU A 522 -15.56 16.92 3.78
CA GLU A 522 -16.18 18.10 4.40
C GLU A 522 -15.23 18.86 5.34
N GLU A 523 -15.10 20.19 5.16
CA GLU A 523 -14.36 21.03 6.09
C GLU A 523 -15.13 21.19 7.41
N GLY A 524 -14.43 21.01 8.54
CA GLY A 524 -15.00 20.95 9.89
C GLY A 524 -15.27 19.52 10.36
N THR A 525 -15.39 18.56 9.44
CA THR A 525 -15.63 17.13 9.74
C THR A 525 -14.40 16.28 9.41
N ASP A 526 -13.91 16.33 8.18
CA ASP A 526 -12.82 15.50 7.66
C ASP A 526 -11.46 16.20 7.68
N TYR A 527 -11.44 17.54 7.60
CA TYR A 527 -10.25 18.39 7.71
C TYR A 527 -10.64 19.79 8.20
N THR A 528 -9.66 20.61 8.58
CA THR A 528 -9.87 22.04 8.93
C THR A 528 -8.82 22.93 8.26
N LEU A 529 -9.17 24.19 7.96
CA LEU A 529 -8.21 25.18 7.49
C LEU A 529 -7.63 26.01 8.63
N GLU A 530 -6.30 26.11 8.66
CA GLU A 530 -5.57 27.13 9.41
C GLU A 530 -5.00 28.16 8.43
N ILE A 531 -5.20 29.45 8.72
CA ILE A 531 -4.81 30.54 7.82
C ILE A 531 -4.01 31.56 8.64
N THR A 532 -2.76 31.81 8.23
CA THR A 532 -1.84 32.68 8.99
C THR A 532 -1.27 33.83 8.16
N LYS A 533 -0.98 34.94 8.83
CA LYS A 533 -0.21 36.08 8.33
C LYS A 533 0.88 36.44 9.32
N ASP A 534 2.11 36.64 8.85
CA ASP A 534 3.28 36.97 9.69
C ASP A 534 3.44 36.02 10.91
N GLY A 535 3.10 34.74 10.73
CA GLY A 535 3.14 33.71 11.77
C GLY A 535 2.02 33.78 12.82
N LYS A 536 0.86 34.35 12.49
CA LYS A 536 -0.32 34.46 13.38
C LYS A 536 -1.61 34.13 12.64
N ASP A 537 -2.51 33.44 13.33
CA ASP A 537 -3.83 33.08 12.83
C ASP A 537 -4.66 34.32 12.47
N VAL A 538 -5.37 34.26 11.34
CA VAL A 538 -6.22 35.34 10.83
C VAL A 538 -7.51 34.81 10.21
N GLU A 539 -8.64 35.38 10.61
CA GLU A 539 -9.99 35.02 10.10
C GLU A 539 -10.34 35.71 8.76
N SER A 540 -9.48 36.59 8.24
CA SER A 540 -9.72 37.35 7.00
C SER A 540 -8.43 37.88 6.35
N ALA A 541 -8.43 38.04 5.03
CA ALA A 541 -7.35 38.60 4.23
C ALA A 541 -7.71 39.98 3.66
N THR A 542 -7.96 40.95 4.54
CA THR A 542 -8.32 42.35 4.20
C THR A 542 -7.14 43.31 4.05
N ASP A 543 -5.91 42.85 4.28
CA ASP A 543 -4.68 43.65 4.24
C ASP A 543 -3.69 43.07 3.22
N ALA A 544 -2.95 43.92 2.50
CA ALA A 544 -1.88 43.45 1.62
C ALA A 544 -0.79 42.66 2.40
N GLY A 545 -0.26 41.60 1.78
CA GLY A 545 0.78 40.74 2.36
C GLY A 545 0.68 39.30 1.85
N THR A 546 1.58 38.44 2.30
CA THR A 546 1.50 36.98 2.08
C THR A 546 0.66 36.34 3.18
N TYR A 547 -0.18 35.37 2.80
CA TYR A 547 -0.95 34.54 3.71
C TYR A 547 -0.59 33.07 3.44
N VAL A 548 -0.51 32.26 4.48
CA VAL A 548 -0.28 30.80 4.37
C VAL A 548 -1.57 30.09 4.75
N VAL A 549 -1.97 29.09 3.95
CA VAL A 549 -3.16 28.25 4.17
C VAL A 549 -2.70 26.82 4.39
N THR A 550 -3.19 26.18 5.45
CA THR A 550 -2.81 24.82 5.84
C THR A 550 -4.07 23.99 6.06
N ALA A 551 -4.26 22.95 5.23
CA ALA A 551 -5.34 21.97 5.43
C ALA A 551 -4.88 20.87 6.41
N LYS A 552 -5.49 20.81 7.59
CA LYS A 552 -5.17 19.86 8.66
C LYS A 552 -6.17 18.70 8.64
N PRO A 553 -5.74 17.45 8.38
CA PRO A 553 -6.65 16.31 8.25
C PRO A 553 -7.20 15.82 9.60
N VAL A 554 -8.36 15.16 9.58
CA VAL A 554 -9.06 14.62 10.76
C VAL A 554 -9.47 13.15 10.57
N THR A 555 -10.02 12.77 9.41
CA THR A 555 -10.53 11.40 9.14
C THR A 555 -9.65 10.56 8.22
N PHE A 556 -8.51 11.10 7.80
CA PHE A 556 -7.54 10.49 6.88
C PHE A 556 -6.12 11.02 7.19
N ASP A 557 -5.12 10.62 6.41
CA ASP A 557 -3.77 11.21 6.44
C ASP A 557 -3.29 11.65 5.05
N PHE A 558 -2.49 12.71 4.98
CA PHE A 558 -1.77 13.15 3.78
C PHE A 558 -0.32 12.61 3.83
N GLY A 559 -0.07 11.48 3.18
CA GLY A 559 1.17 10.72 3.31
C GLY A 559 2.45 11.46 2.88
N GLY A 560 3.12 12.12 3.84
CA GLY A 560 4.33 12.94 3.62
C GLY A 560 5.60 12.50 4.36
N SER A 561 5.59 11.39 5.10
CA SER A 561 6.75 10.94 5.90
C SER A 561 7.84 10.25 5.06
N ALA A 562 8.87 11.00 4.67
CA ALA A 562 10.01 10.49 3.90
C ALA A 562 10.93 9.54 4.69
N LYS A 563 11.49 8.52 4.00
CA LYS A 563 12.67 7.77 4.47
C LYS A 563 13.80 7.88 3.45
N ASN A 564 14.96 8.36 3.91
CA ASN A 564 16.17 8.54 3.11
C ASN A 564 16.76 7.21 2.62
N SER A 565 17.14 7.12 1.34
CA SER A 565 18.06 6.09 0.84
C SER A 565 18.95 6.58 -0.31
N SER A 566 20.21 6.86 -0.01
CA SER A 566 21.32 6.97 -0.96
C SER A 566 22.66 7.11 -0.21
N PRO A 567 23.82 6.80 -0.82
CA PRO A 567 24.02 6.32 -2.19
C PRO A 567 24.69 4.92 -2.28
N SER A 568 24.49 4.22 -3.40
CA SER A 568 25.33 3.08 -3.80
C SER A 568 26.26 3.49 -4.94
N ARG A 569 27.53 3.05 -4.93
CA ARG A 569 28.51 3.36 -6.00
C ARG A 569 29.61 2.30 -6.13
N SER A 570 29.70 1.69 -7.33
CA SER A 570 30.86 0.95 -7.88
C SER A 570 31.19 -0.38 -7.17
N THR A 571 31.40 -1.51 -7.86
CA THR A 571 32.43 -1.79 -8.89
C THR A 571 31.95 -2.76 -9.97
N ARG A 572 32.22 -2.51 -11.26
CA ARG A 572 33.41 -2.95 -12.04
C ARG A 572 33.64 -4.48 -12.05
N SER A 573 33.58 -5.08 -13.24
CA SER A 573 33.49 -6.53 -13.48
C SER A 573 34.72 -7.16 -14.17
N THR A 574 34.69 -8.49 -14.33
CA THR A 574 35.58 -9.38 -15.13
C THR A 574 36.97 -9.71 -14.52
N PRO A 575 37.59 -10.87 -14.85
CA PRO A 575 37.23 -11.86 -15.89
C PRO A 575 36.96 -13.31 -15.39
N SER A 576 36.44 -14.16 -16.28
CA SER A 576 36.26 -15.61 -16.07
C SER A 576 37.45 -16.45 -16.51
N ALA A 577 37.62 -17.65 -15.94
CA ALA A 577 38.50 -18.69 -16.50
C ALA A 577 37.99 -20.12 -16.22
N SER A 578 37.65 -20.84 -17.31
CA SER A 578 37.76 -22.30 -17.53
C SER A 578 37.60 -23.30 -16.34
N SER A 579 36.60 -24.17 -16.45
CA SER A 579 36.58 -25.48 -15.78
C SER A 579 37.61 -26.46 -16.38
N PRO A 580 38.18 -27.37 -15.57
CA PRO A 580 38.82 -28.59 -16.06
C PRO A 580 37.88 -29.81 -15.93
N LEU A 581 37.73 -30.58 -17.02
CA LEU A 581 37.28 -31.98 -16.95
C LEU A 581 38.44 -32.87 -16.48
N PRO A 582 38.15 -33.98 -15.80
CA PRO A 582 38.52 -35.26 -16.40
C PRO A 582 37.40 -36.30 -16.40
N THR A 583 37.48 -37.22 -17.36
CA THR A 583 36.55 -38.35 -17.57
C THR A 583 36.92 -39.59 -16.77
N THR A 584 35.90 -40.30 -16.29
CA THR A 584 35.75 -41.76 -16.47
C THR A 584 34.30 -42.06 -16.77
#